data_AF-A0A2E5L7B3-F1
#
_entry.id   AF-A0A2E5L7B3-F1
#
_cell.length_a   1.000
_cell.length_b   1.000
_cell.length_c   1.000
_cell.angle_alpha   90.00
_cell.angle_beta   90.00
_cell.angle_gamma   90.00
#
_symmetry.space_group_name_H-M   'P 1'
#
loop_
_entity.id
_entity.type
_entity.pdbx_description
1 polymer ?
#
loop_
_entity_poly.entity_id
_entity_poly.type
_entity_poly.pdbx_seq_one_letter_code
_entity_poly.pdbx_strand_id
1 'polypeptide(L)'
;MGWLDRTPDLLAYPELRFRGDPHLSGSDGGRTLSLHQLRREGVRLLGRVETIKGGVLKIKKDLKSAVDASDKYAEEFRQTVDEYIKTLGLAAPQAKPDEMLGEPMVGDEDLKIIAELDLSSNGISTVILATGFEFDFSWLKFSVFD
;
A
#
# COMPACT_ATOMS: atom_id res chain seq x y z
N MET A 1 -9.54 7.91 -17.78
CA MET A 1 -8.08 7.81 -17.62
C MET A 1 -7.48 6.59 -18.30
N GLY A 2 -8.25 5.53 -18.57
CA GLY A 2 -7.79 4.38 -19.37
C GLY A 2 -6.65 3.58 -18.75
N TRP A 3 -6.39 3.73 -17.45
CA TRP A 3 -5.20 3.18 -16.80
C TRP A 3 -5.20 1.65 -16.84
N LEU A 4 -6.35 1.03 -16.57
CA LEU A 4 -6.54 -0.42 -16.63
C LEU A 4 -6.62 -0.96 -18.06
N ASP A 5 -6.78 -0.08 -19.05
CA ASP A 5 -6.81 -0.41 -20.48
C ASP A 5 -5.42 -0.26 -21.13
N ARG A 6 -4.37 0.11 -20.36
CA ARG A 6 -3.01 0.28 -20.88
C ARG A 6 -2.34 -1.08 -21.06
N THR A 7 -1.91 -1.35 -22.29
CA THR A 7 -1.02 -2.46 -22.61
C THR A 7 0.45 -2.04 -22.48
N PRO A 8 1.40 -2.99 -22.34
CA PRO A 8 2.81 -2.67 -22.14
C PRO A 8 3.45 -1.79 -23.23
N ASP A 9 2.95 -1.87 -24.47
CA ASP A 9 3.38 -1.04 -25.61
C ASP A 9 2.95 0.43 -25.51
N LEU A 10 1.97 0.74 -24.66
CA LEU A 10 1.50 2.11 -24.39
C LEU A 10 2.28 2.79 -23.25
N LEU A 11 3.25 2.10 -22.64
CA LEU A 11 4.07 2.66 -21.58
C LEU A 11 5.19 3.52 -22.17
N ALA A 12 5.37 4.73 -21.62
CA ALA A 12 6.49 5.60 -21.95
C ALA A 12 7.85 4.92 -21.71
N TYR A 13 7.89 4.05 -20.69
CA TYR A 13 9.06 3.23 -20.38
C TYR A 13 8.64 1.81 -19.98
N PRO A 14 9.27 0.74 -20.52
CA PRO A 14 8.88 -0.65 -20.24
C PRO A 14 8.88 -1.04 -18.76
N GLU A 15 9.74 -0.43 -17.94
CA GLU A 15 9.85 -0.69 -16.51
C GLU A 15 8.61 -0.27 -15.71
N LEU A 16 7.77 0.61 -16.26
CA LEU A 16 6.55 1.06 -15.58
C LEU A 16 5.55 -0.09 -15.39
N ARG A 17 5.69 -1.21 -16.12
CA ARG A 17 4.87 -2.43 -15.95
C ARG A 17 5.03 -3.09 -14.58
N PHE A 18 6.10 -2.76 -13.86
CA PHE A 18 6.38 -3.28 -12.52
C PHE A 18 5.91 -2.33 -11.41
N ARG A 19 5.34 -1.17 -11.76
CA ARG A 19 4.67 -0.32 -10.77
C ARG A 19 3.38 -0.98 -10.34
N GLY A 20 3.07 -0.86 -9.05
CA GLY A 20 1.78 -1.29 -8.52
C GLY A 20 0.66 -0.41 -9.04
N ASP A 21 -0.48 -1.04 -9.32
CA ASP A 21 -1.72 -0.34 -9.56
C ASP A 21 -2.25 0.30 -8.27
N PRO A 22 -3.03 1.39 -8.37
CA PRO A 22 -3.68 1.96 -7.20
C PRO A 22 -4.62 0.93 -6.57
N HIS A 23 -4.58 0.82 -5.25
CA HIS A 23 -5.54 0.01 -4.52
C HIS A 23 -6.90 0.73 -4.49
N LEU A 24 -7.92 0.09 -5.03
CA LEU A 24 -9.29 0.61 -5.10
C LEU A 24 -10.22 -0.27 -4.28
N SER A 25 -11.18 0.35 -3.59
CA SER A 25 -12.28 -0.38 -2.95
C SER A 25 -13.52 -0.28 -3.83
N GLY A 26 -14.15 -1.42 -4.10
CA GLY A 26 -15.40 -1.50 -4.87
C GLY A 26 -16.60 -2.05 -4.09
N SER A 27 -16.36 -2.61 -2.90
CA SER A 27 -17.44 -3.11 -2.02
C SER A 27 -18.26 -1.95 -1.48
N ASP A 28 -19.58 -2.13 -1.36
CA ASP A 28 -20.52 -1.18 -0.72
C ASP A 28 -20.51 0.23 -1.34
N GLY A 29 -20.19 0.36 -2.63
CA GLY A 29 -20.09 1.66 -3.32
C GLY A 29 -18.72 2.33 -3.22
N GLY A 30 -17.74 1.65 -2.64
CA GLY A 30 -16.40 2.18 -2.43
C GLY A 30 -16.29 2.96 -1.11
N ARG A 31 -15.11 2.91 -0.51
CA ARG A 31 -14.75 3.60 0.73
C ARG A 31 -13.26 3.89 0.79
N THR A 32 -12.88 4.95 1.48
CA THR A 32 -11.47 5.23 1.77
C THR A 32 -10.88 4.08 2.59
N LEU A 33 -9.75 3.53 2.12
CA LEU A 33 -8.93 2.58 2.88
C LEU A 33 -7.70 3.35 3.35
N SER A 34 -7.45 3.36 4.66
CA SER A 34 -6.36 4.13 5.24
C SER A 34 -5.69 3.38 6.38
N LEU A 35 -4.36 3.38 6.36
CA LEU A 35 -3.54 2.85 7.45
C LEU A 35 -3.72 3.67 8.74
N HIS A 36 -3.96 4.97 8.64
CA HIS A 36 -4.25 5.83 9.79
C HIS A 36 -5.60 5.49 10.41
N GLN A 37 -6.63 5.28 9.59
CA GLN A 37 -7.93 4.85 10.07
C GLN A 37 -7.85 3.48 10.76
N LEU A 38 -7.22 2.49 10.13
CA LEU A 38 -7.04 1.17 10.72
C LEU A 38 -6.34 1.25 12.09
N ARG A 39 -5.34 2.12 12.22
CA ARG A 39 -4.67 2.35 13.49
C ARG A 39 -5.59 2.96 14.56
N ARG A 40 -6.41 3.94 14.19
CA ARG A 40 -7.43 4.51 15.09
C ARG A 40 -8.45 3.47 15.54
N GLU A 41 -8.73 2.48 14.70
CA GLU A 41 -9.59 1.33 15.00
C GLU A 41 -8.88 0.23 15.82
N GLY A 42 -7.61 0.43 16.20
CA GLY A 42 -6.86 -0.47 17.07
C GLY A 42 -5.93 -1.44 16.34
N VAL A 43 -5.80 -1.34 15.02
CA VAL A 43 -4.84 -2.16 14.25
C VAL A 43 -3.43 -1.69 14.54
N ARG A 44 -2.58 -2.62 14.98
CA ARG A 44 -1.15 -2.36 15.15
C ARG A 44 -0.41 -2.62 13.84
N LEU A 45 0.02 -1.55 13.19
CA LEU A 45 0.87 -1.63 12.00
C LEU A 45 2.30 -2.04 12.37
N LEU A 46 2.89 -2.88 11.54
CA LEU A 46 4.27 -3.36 11.67
C LEU A 46 5.02 -3.10 10.36
N GLY A 47 6.35 -3.01 10.44
CA GLY A 47 7.20 -2.98 9.26
C GLY A 47 7.21 -4.32 8.54
N ARG A 48 8.01 -4.41 7.48
CA ARG A 48 8.14 -5.67 6.72
C ARG A 48 8.74 -6.78 7.59
N VAL A 49 8.11 -7.95 7.58
CA VAL A 49 8.69 -9.16 8.17
C VAL A 49 9.84 -9.64 7.28
N GLU A 50 11.05 -9.73 7.83
CA GLU A 50 12.24 -10.18 7.10
C GLU A 50 12.45 -11.68 7.24
N THR A 51 12.36 -12.18 8.48
CA THR A 51 12.55 -13.59 8.78
C THR A 51 11.68 -14.02 9.95
N ILE A 52 11.46 -15.32 10.06
CA ILE A 52 10.86 -15.96 11.23
C ILE A 52 11.77 -17.08 11.71
N LYS A 53 12.11 -17.10 13.00
CA LYS A 53 12.88 -18.18 13.63
C LYS A 53 12.30 -18.52 14.99
N GLY A 54 11.89 -19.77 15.18
CA GLY A 54 11.35 -20.25 16.46
C GLY A 54 10.13 -19.45 16.94
N GLY A 55 9.27 -18.98 16.03
CA GLY A 55 8.09 -18.17 16.38
C GLY A 55 8.39 -16.69 16.67
N VAL A 56 9.64 -16.25 16.50
CA VAL A 56 10.02 -14.83 16.60
C VAL A 56 10.18 -14.24 15.21
N LEU A 57 9.41 -13.19 14.92
CA LEU A 57 9.52 -12.40 13.71
C LEU A 57 10.65 -11.37 13.86
N LYS A 58 11.52 -11.26 12.86
CA LYS A 58 12.37 -10.07 12.66
C LYS A 58 11.65 -9.11 11.74
N ILE A 59 11.55 -7.86 12.16
CA ILE A 59 10.77 -6.82 11.49
C ILE A 59 11.70 -5.67 11.12
N LYS A 60 11.67 -5.30 9.84
CA LYS A 60 12.41 -4.15 9.33
C LYS A 60 11.86 -2.86 9.93
N LYS A 61 12.75 -1.91 10.23
CA LYS A 61 12.39 -0.60 10.79
C LYS A 61 11.89 0.38 9.71
N ASP A 62 11.08 -0.09 8.77
CA ASP A 62 10.62 0.66 7.60
C ASP A 62 9.16 1.10 7.67
N LEU A 63 8.45 0.82 8.77
CA LEU A 63 7.03 1.16 8.93
C LEU A 63 6.75 2.63 8.62
N LYS A 64 7.55 3.56 9.17
CA LYS A 64 7.34 5.00 8.94
C LYS A 64 7.50 5.35 7.46
N SER A 65 8.59 4.94 6.83
CA SER A 65 8.81 5.19 5.40
C SER A 65 7.74 4.55 4.51
N ALA A 66 7.19 3.40 4.91
CA ALA A 66 6.14 2.72 4.17
C ALA A 66 4.81 3.48 4.26
N VAL A 67 4.43 3.96 5.45
CA VAL A 67 3.24 4.80 5.65
C VAL A 67 3.38 6.12 4.90
N ASP A 68 4.51 6.82 5.06
CA ASP A 68 4.77 8.11 4.39
C ASP A 68 4.72 7.95 2.86
N ALA A 69 5.24 6.85 2.31
CA ALA A 69 5.17 6.55 0.88
C ALA A 69 3.74 6.24 0.41
N SER A 70 2.94 5.55 1.23
CA SER A 70 1.53 5.26 0.93
C SER A 70 0.70 6.55 0.90
N ASP A 71 0.89 7.43 1.87
CA ASP A 71 0.17 8.71 1.95
C ASP A 71 0.51 9.59 0.75
N LYS A 72 1.80 9.70 0.43
CA LYS A 72 2.26 10.44 -0.74
C LYS A 72 1.67 9.90 -2.05
N TYR A 73 1.66 8.58 -2.23
CA TYR A 73 1.07 7.98 -3.43
C TYR A 73 -0.43 8.27 -3.54
N ALA A 74 -1.17 8.19 -2.43
CA ALA A 74 -2.60 8.51 -2.42
C ALA A 74 -2.86 9.99 -2.79
N GLU A 75 -2.03 10.91 -2.29
CA GLU A 75 -2.09 12.33 -2.64
C GLU A 75 -1.82 12.58 -4.13
N GLU A 76 -0.70 12.06 -4.64
CA GLU A 76 -0.32 12.19 -6.05
C GLU A 76 -1.39 11.59 -6.99
N PHE A 77 -1.99 10.46 -6.59
CA PHE A 77 -3.06 9.83 -7.35
C PHE A 77 -4.30 10.73 -7.43
N ARG A 78 -4.77 11.27 -6.29
CA ARG A 78 -5.93 12.19 -6.28
C ARG A 78 -5.68 13.42 -7.15
N GLN A 79 -4.50 14.03 -7.04
CA GLN A 79 -4.12 15.18 -7.87
C GLN A 79 -4.17 14.84 -9.37
N THR A 80 -3.72 13.64 -9.74
CA THR A 80 -3.80 13.15 -11.13
C THR A 80 -5.26 13.00 -11.60
N VAL A 81 -6.15 12.53 -10.73
CA VAL A 81 -7.59 12.44 -11.04
C VAL A 81 -8.20 13.83 -11.23
N ASP A 82 -7.90 14.77 -10.33
CA ASP A 82 -8.40 16.15 -10.41
C ASP A 82 -7.93 16.86 -11.68
N GLU A 83 -6.65 16.69 -12.03
CA GLU A 83 -6.09 17.23 -13.26
C GLU A 83 -6.76 16.64 -14.50
N TYR A 84 -7.04 15.33 -14.49
CA TYR A 84 -7.77 14.67 -15.57
C TYR A 84 -9.20 15.21 -15.73
N ILE A 85 -9.94 15.37 -14.63
CA ILE A 85 -11.30 15.95 -14.62
C ILE A 85 -11.27 17.36 -15.21
N LYS A 86 -10.34 18.19 -14.74
CA LYS A 86 -10.17 19.57 -15.20
C LYS A 86 -9.82 19.64 -16.69
N THR A 87 -8.87 18.84 -17.15
CA THR A 87 -8.37 18.87 -18.53
C THR A 87 -9.46 18.50 -19.54
N LEU A 88 -10.34 17.57 -19.20
CA LEU A 88 -11.42 17.11 -20.07
C LEU A 88 -12.74 17.85 -19.83
N GLY A 89 -12.80 18.79 -18.89
CA GLY A 89 -14.02 19.53 -18.55
C GLY A 89 -15.14 18.61 -18.04
N LEU A 90 -14.79 17.53 -17.34
CA LEU A 90 -15.76 16.57 -16.83
C LEU A 90 -16.49 17.13 -15.61
N ALA A 91 -17.78 16.83 -15.50
CA ALA A 91 -18.54 17.09 -14.28
C ALA A 91 -18.32 15.94 -13.29
N ALA A 92 -17.74 16.26 -12.14
CA ALA A 92 -17.55 15.33 -11.03
C ALA A 92 -18.03 15.98 -9.72
N PRO A 93 -18.63 15.22 -8.79
CA PRO A 93 -18.97 15.74 -7.47
C PRO A 93 -17.69 16.15 -6.72
N GLN A 94 -17.81 17.14 -5.84
CA GLN A 94 -16.73 17.50 -4.92
C GLN A 94 -16.53 16.39 -3.89
N ALA A 95 -15.28 16.19 -3.48
CA ALA A 95 -14.95 15.28 -2.40
C ALA A 95 -15.67 15.68 -1.10
N LYS A 96 -16.19 14.70 -0.39
CA LYS A 96 -16.85 14.90 0.90
C LYS A 96 -15.81 14.88 2.04
N PRO A 97 -16.07 15.55 3.17
CA PRO A 97 -15.15 15.54 4.31
C PRO A 97 -14.86 14.15 4.87
N ASP A 98 -15.84 13.23 4.82
CA ASP A 98 -15.69 11.85 5.30
C ASP A 98 -14.77 11.01 4.42
N GLU A 99 -14.68 11.31 3.12
CA GLU A 99 -13.74 10.66 2.19
C GLU A 99 -12.27 11.00 2.52
N MET A 100 -12.04 12.09 3.26
CA MET A 100 -10.72 12.55 3.72
C MET A 100 -10.33 12.04 5.11
N LEU A 101 -11.18 11.26 5.78
CA LEU A 101 -10.91 10.70 7.12
C LEU A 101 -9.72 9.73 7.16
N GLY A 102 -9.19 9.37 5.98
CA GLY A 102 -8.01 8.53 5.84
C GLY A 102 -6.67 9.25 5.93
N GLU A 103 -6.64 10.58 5.90
CA GLU A 103 -5.39 11.36 5.92
C GLU A 103 -4.76 11.41 7.33
N PRO A 104 -3.44 11.72 7.42
CA PRO A 104 -2.79 12.00 8.71
C PRO A 104 -3.49 13.15 9.44
N MET A 105 -3.86 12.95 10.70
CA MET A 105 -4.53 13.97 11.51
C MET A 105 -3.63 14.53 12.60
N VAL A 106 -3.81 15.81 12.93
CA VAL A 106 -3.17 16.40 14.12
C VAL A 106 -3.65 15.65 15.37
N GLY A 107 -2.71 15.11 16.14
CA GLY A 107 -2.98 14.34 17.35
C GLY A 107 -3.00 12.82 17.16
N ASP A 108 -2.79 12.34 15.94
CA ASP A 108 -2.49 10.93 15.70
C ASP A 108 -1.25 10.49 16.50
N GLU A 109 -1.31 9.32 17.15
CA GLU A 109 -0.15 8.78 17.90
C GLU A 109 1.07 8.58 16.99
N ASP A 110 2.27 8.52 17.56
CA ASP A 110 3.46 8.16 16.79
C ASP A 110 3.47 6.67 16.41
N LEU A 111 4.05 6.36 15.25
CA LEU A 111 4.24 4.98 14.80
C LEU A 111 5.24 4.25 15.70
N LYS A 112 4.78 3.20 16.39
CA LYS A 112 5.62 2.36 17.26
C LYS A 112 6.44 1.38 16.42
N ILE A 113 7.71 1.72 16.21
CA ILE A 113 8.65 0.85 15.51
C ILE A 113 9.14 -0.27 16.43
N ILE A 114 8.86 -1.52 16.07
CA ILE A 114 9.43 -2.70 16.72
C ILE A 114 10.33 -3.45 15.74
N ALA A 115 11.42 -4.02 16.25
CA ALA A 115 12.36 -4.80 15.45
C ALA A 115 12.08 -6.31 15.54
N GLU A 116 11.37 -6.74 16.59
CA GLU A 116 11.11 -8.15 16.87
C GLU A 116 9.74 -8.34 17.49
N LEU A 117 9.11 -9.47 17.17
CA LEU A 117 7.83 -9.89 17.75
C LEU A 117 7.83 -11.39 17.98
N ASP A 118 7.83 -11.82 19.24
CA ASP A 118 7.57 -13.21 19.61
C ASP A 118 6.06 -13.46 19.59
N LEU A 119 5.60 -14.35 18.72
CA LEU A 119 4.18 -14.64 18.57
C LEU A 119 3.57 -15.28 19.83
N SER A 120 4.27 -16.23 20.44
CA SER A 120 3.75 -16.98 21.60
C SER A 120 3.71 -16.10 22.85
N SER A 121 4.79 -15.37 23.11
CA SER A 121 4.91 -14.47 24.27
C SER A 121 3.92 -13.28 24.19
N ASN A 122 3.44 -12.94 22.99
CA ASN A 122 2.40 -11.92 22.78
C ASN A 122 0.99 -12.52 22.59
N GLY A 123 0.80 -13.83 22.84
CA GLY A 123 -0.52 -14.47 22.77
C GLY A 123 -1.11 -14.58 21.36
N ILE A 124 -0.30 -14.48 20.32
CA ILE A 124 -0.74 -14.58 18.92
C ILE A 124 -0.80 -16.06 18.54
N SER A 125 -2.02 -16.59 18.43
CA SER A 125 -2.28 -18.01 18.10
C SER A 125 -2.63 -18.25 16.64
N THR A 126 -3.03 -17.21 15.92
CA THR A 126 -3.52 -17.29 14.53
C THR A 126 -2.77 -16.30 13.66
N VAL A 127 -2.28 -16.78 12.52
CA VAL A 127 -1.64 -15.95 11.49
C VAL A 127 -2.42 -16.13 10.20
N ILE A 128 -2.96 -15.03 9.67
CA ILE A 128 -3.58 -15.00 8.34
C ILE A 128 -2.54 -14.42 7.39
N LEU A 129 -2.11 -15.21 6.42
CA LEU A 129 -1.18 -14.77 5.38
C LEU A 129 -1.97 -14.27 4.18
N ALA A 130 -1.86 -12.97 3.94
CA ALA A 130 -2.42 -12.30 2.76
C ALA A 130 -1.29 -11.61 1.96
N THR A 131 -0.17 -12.31 1.79
CA THR A 131 0.95 -11.83 0.98
C THR A 131 0.68 -12.13 -0.49
N GLY A 132 1.04 -11.20 -1.37
CA GLY A 132 0.99 -11.43 -2.82
C GLY A 132 2.04 -12.44 -3.31
N PHE A 133 2.16 -12.57 -4.63
CA PHE A 133 3.17 -13.40 -5.28
C PHE A 133 4.30 -12.53 -5.82
N GLU A 134 5.52 -13.07 -5.85
CA GLU A 134 6.63 -12.49 -6.59
C GLU A 134 6.90 -13.28 -7.88
N PHE A 135 7.57 -12.65 -8.84
CA PHE A 135 7.98 -13.34 -10.06
C PHE A 135 9.13 -14.30 -9.76
N ASP A 136 8.90 -15.60 -9.97
CA ASP A 136 9.97 -16.60 -9.95
C ASP A 136 10.59 -16.76 -11.35
N PHE A 137 11.81 -16.27 -11.51
CA PHE A 137 12.61 -16.42 -12.73
C PHE A 137 13.64 -17.55 -12.64
N SER A 138 13.60 -18.40 -11.60
CA SER A 138 14.57 -19.49 -11.40
C SER A 138 14.61 -20.52 -12.54
N TRP A 139 13.54 -20.57 -13.34
CA TRP A 139 13.41 -21.41 -14.54
C TRP A 139 14.20 -20.86 -15.75
N LEU A 140 14.52 -19.57 -15.78
CA LEU A 140 15.36 -18.97 -16.83
C LEU A 140 16.83 -19.34 -16.58
N LYS A 141 17.36 -20.28 -17.38
CA LYS A 141 18.77 -20.67 -17.36
C LYS A 141 19.58 -19.87 -18.39
N PHE A 142 19.58 -18.54 -18.25
CA PHE A 142 20.39 -17.65 -19.09
C PHE A 142 21.52 -17.04 -18.25
N SER A 143 22.74 -17.01 -18.78
CA SER A 143 23.89 -16.33 -18.19
C SER A 143 23.81 -14.81 -18.41
N VAL A 144 22.76 -14.21 -17.86
CA VAL A 144 22.49 -12.75 -17.85
C VAL A 144 22.24 -12.22 -16.44
N PHE A 145 22.22 -13.10 -15.43
CA PHE A 145 22.05 -12.75 -14.02
C PHE A 145 23.34 -12.94 -13.21
N ASP A 146 24.49 -12.99 -13.89
CA ASP A 146 25.83 -13.19 -13.33
C ASP A 146 26.64 -11.89 -13.39
#